data_AF-A0A367RXN4-F1
#
_entry.id   AF-A0A367RXN4-F1
#
_cell.length_a   1.000
_cell.length_b   1.000
_cell.length_c   1.000
_cell.angle_alpha   90.00
_cell.angle_beta   90.00
_cell.angle_gamma   90.00
#
_symmetry.space_group_name_H-M   'P 1'
#
loop_
_entity.id
_entity.type
_entity.pdbx_description
1 polymer ?
#
loop_
_entity_poly.entity_id
_entity_poly.type
_entity_poly.pdbx_seq_one_letter_code
_entity_poly.pdbx_strand_id
1 'polypeptide(L)'
;MVTSKFDDTLAAIELNAARKLNWDYNQFKDCFSFTVNKEAIEIALKTQIEESQLETLKQALLDYGFQYKKNINNLILVFEQNVELRESNIIDC
;
A
#
# COMPACT_ATOMS: atom_id res chain seq x y z
N MET A 1 4.65 21.93 6.42
CA MET A 1 3.58 21.17 7.09
C MET A 1 2.83 20.33 6.04
N VAL A 2 3.47 19.27 5.53
CA VAL A 2 2.92 18.34 4.50
C VAL A 2 2.98 16.89 4.97
N THR A 3 3.59 16.62 6.13
CA THR A 3 3.71 15.29 6.72
C THR A 3 2.39 14.77 7.29
N SER A 4 1.56 15.65 7.89
CA SER A 4 0.32 15.22 8.57
C SER A 4 -0.71 14.57 7.64
N LYS A 5 -0.78 14.96 6.37
CA LYS A 5 -1.72 14.35 5.41
C LYS A 5 -1.29 12.94 4.99
N PHE A 6 0.01 12.65 5.01
CA PHE A 6 0.52 11.36 4.57
C PHE A 6 0.33 10.30 5.66
N ASP A 7 0.55 10.66 6.93
CA ASP A 7 0.36 9.75 8.06
C ASP A 7 -1.11 9.30 8.17
N ASP A 8 -2.06 10.22 7.99
CA ASP A 8 -3.49 9.90 7.95
C ASP A 8 -3.84 8.99 6.75
N THR A 9 -3.18 9.21 5.61
CA THR A 9 -3.36 8.39 4.40
C THR A 9 -2.79 6.99 4.61
N LEU A 10 -1.65 6.86 5.28
CA LEU A 10 -1.04 5.57 5.61
C LEU A 10 -1.92 4.77 6.56
N ALA A 11 -2.42 5.38 7.63
CA ALA A 11 -3.32 4.71 8.56
C ALA A 11 -4.60 4.21 7.88
N ALA A 12 -5.15 4.98 6.93
CA ALA A 12 -6.29 4.57 6.13
C ALA A 12 -5.97 3.38 5.21
N ILE A 13 -4.81 3.39 4.55
CA ILE A 13 -4.32 2.29 3.71
C ILE A 13 -4.15 1.01 4.53
N GLU A 14 -3.46 1.10 5.68
CA GLU A 14 -3.24 -0.05 6.57
C GLU A 14 -4.57 -0.64 7.05
N LEU A 15 -5.53 0.21 7.44
CA LEU A 15 -6.85 -0.25 7.89
C LEU A 15 -7.66 -0.89 6.76
N ASN A 16 -7.64 -0.32 5.55
CA ASN A 16 -8.34 -0.91 4.40
C ASN A 16 -7.73 -2.25 4.00
N ALA A 17 -6.39 -2.35 4.00
CA ALA A 17 -5.68 -3.58 3.70
C ALA A 17 -6.01 -4.68 4.74
N ALA A 18 -5.96 -4.36 6.04
CA ALA A 18 -6.36 -5.29 7.10
C ALA A 18 -7.81 -5.78 6.91
N ARG A 19 -8.74 -4.87 6.62
CA ARG A 19 -10.15 -5.20 6.37
C ARG A 19 -10.34 -6.12 5.16
N LYS A 20 -9.65 -5.86 4.04
CA LYS A 20 -9.73 -6.70 2.83
C LYS A 20 -9.13 -8.08 3.04
N LEU A 21 -8.07 -8.17 3.86
CA LEU A 21 -7.48 -9.45 4.26
C LEU A 21 -8.32 -10.21 5.30
N ASN A 22 -9.39 -9.59 5.82
CA ASN A 22 -10.18 -10.10 6.94
C ASN A 22 -9.31 -10.39 8.18
N TRP A 23 -8.30 -9.54 8.42
CA TRP A 23 -7.40 -9.61 9.55
C TRP A 23 -7.73 -8.51 10.55
N ASP A 24 -7.50 -8.75 11.83
CA ASP A 24 -7.47 -7.66 12.79
C ASP A 24 -6.21 -6.81 12.61
N TYR A 25 -6.26 -5.57 13.11
CA TYR A 25 -5.17 -4.62 12.90
C TYR A 25 -3.85 -5.09 13.55
N ASN A 26 -3.90 -5.85 14.65
CA ASN A 26 -2.68 -6.36 15.29
C ASN A 26 -2.05 -7.47 14.45
N GLN A 27 -2.84 -8.43 13.98
CA GLN A 27 -2.39 -9.46 13.03
C GLN A 27 -1.73 -8.85 11.80
N PHE A 28 -2.34 -7.78 11.28
CA PHE A 28 -1.80 -7.04 10.15
C PHE A 28 -0.43 -6.41 10.45
N LYS A 29 -0.27 -5.71 11.58
CA LYS A 29 0.99 -5.07 11.97
C LYS A 29 2.08 -6.06 12.41
N ASP A 30 1.69 -7.26 12.84
CA ASP A 30 2.62 -8.35 13.12
C ASP A 30 3.16 -8.99 11.84
N CYS A 31 2.41 -8.93 10.74
CA CYS A 31 2.81 -9.49 9.45
C CYS A 31 3.51 -8.47 8.55
N PHE A 32 3.05 -7.21 8.56
CA PHE A 32 3.51 -6.17 7.65
C PHE A 32 4.15 -4.99 8.40
N SER A 33 5.24 -4.48 7.85
CA SER A 33 5.83 -3.21 8.25
C SER A 33 5.81 -2.24 7.09
N PHE A 34 5.10 -1.12 7.24
CA PHE A 34 5.02 -0.09 6.23
C PHE A 34 6.11 0.95 6.45
N THR A 35 6.81 1.30 5.38
CA THR A 35 7.73 2.42 5.32
C THR A 35 7.31 3.31 4.17
N VAL A 36 7.13 4.59 4.46
CA VAL A 36 6.77 5.58 3.46
C VAL A 36 8.03 6.31 3.01
N ASN A 37 8.25 6.30 1.71
CA ASN A 37 9.19 7.16 1.01
C ASN A 37 8.43 8.23 0.19
N LYS A 38 9.12 9.25 -0.31
CA LYS A 38 8.48 10.42 -0.97
C LYS A 38 7.45 10.07 -2.06
N GLU A 39 7.64 8.97 -2.76
CA GLU A 39 6.81 8.55 -3.91
C GLU A 39 6.42 7.07 -3.86
N ALA A 40 6.76 6.37 -2.77
CA ALA A 40 6.56 4.93 -2.67
C ALA A 40 6.22 4.47 -1.26
N ILE A 41 5.45 3.39 -1.17
CA ILE A 41 5.22 2.63 0.04
C ILE A 41 6.01 1.33 -0.09
N GLU A 42 6.88 1.09 0.88
CA GLU A 42 7.59 -0.17 1.03
C GLU A 42 6.92 -0.98 2.15
N ILE A 43 6.55 -2.21 1.83
CA ILE A 43 5.91 -3.12 2.77
C ILE A 43 6.85 -4.28 3.00
N ALA A 44 7.46 -4.33 4.19
CA ALA A 44 8.27 -5.47 4.60
C ALA A 44 7.37 -6.58 5.18
N LEU A 45 7.56 -7.79 4.68
CA LEU A 45 6.95 -9.02 5.17
C LEU A 45 7.78 -9.55 6.34
N LYS A 46 7.21 -9.53 7.54
CA LYS A 46 7.80 -10.17 8.72
C LYS A 46 7.56 -11.67 8.72
N THR A 47 6.51 -12.11 8.02
CA THR A 47 6.11 -13.50 7.88
C THR A 47 5.78 -13.77 6.42
N GLN A 48 6.00 -15.01 5.98
CA GLN A 48 5.59 -15.40 4.63
C GLN A 48 4.06 -15.41 4.54
N ILE A 49 3.54 -14.81 3.48
CA ILE A 49 2.10 -14.72 3.22
C ILE A 49 1.73 -15.56 1.99
N GLU A 50 0.45 -15.92 1.90
CA GLU A 50 -0.09 -16.61 0.74
C GLU A 50 -0.20 -15.67 -0.47
N GLU A 51 -0.18 -16.23 -1.69
CA GLU A 51 -0.34 -15.44 -2.92
C GLU A 51 -1.70 -14.72 -2.97
N SER A 52 -2.76 -15.35 -2.47
CA SER A 52 -4.10 -14.75 -2.33
C SER A 52 -4.09 -13.49 -1.46
N GLN A 53 -3.33 -13.50 -0.37
CA GLN A 53 -3.15 -12.38 0.55
C GLN A 53 -2.33 -11.27 -0.11
N LEU A 54 -1.30 -11.64 -0.88
CA LEU A 54 -0.52 -10.70 -1.65
C LEU A 54 -1.37 -9.98 -2.71
N GLU A 55 -2.20 -10.70 -3.46
CA GLU A 55 -3.12 -10.09 -4.44
C GLU A 55 -4.13 -9.16 -3.75
N THR A 56 -4.66 -9.57 -2.60
CA THR A 56 -5.55 -8.72 -1.80
C THR A 56 -4.86 -7.42 -1.36
N LEU A 57 -3.61 -7.51 -0.92
CA LEU A 57 -2.79 -6.35 -0.56
C LEU A 57 -2.54 -5.44 -1.77
N LYS A 58 -2.22 -5.99 -2.94
CA LYS A 58 -2.05 -5.20 -4.17
C LYS A 58 -3.31 -4.42 -4.52
N GLN A 59 -4.49 -5.06 -4.45
CA GLN A 59 -5.76 -4.39 -4.69
C GLN A 59 -6.05 -3.31 -3.64
N ALA A 60 -5.76 -3.58 -2.37
CA ALA A 60 -5.94 -2.59 -1.29
C ALA A 60 -5.12 -1.32 -1.51
N LEU A 61 -3.89 -1.45 -2.00
CA LEU A 61 -2.99 -0.32 -2.30
C LEU A 61 -3.40 0.39 -3.60
N LEU A 62 -3.90 -0.36 -4.59
CA LEU A 62 -4.39 0.19 -5.85
C LEU A 62 -5.58 1.14 -5.65
N ASP A 63 -6.48 0.85 -4.70
CA ASP A 63 -7.61 1.73 -4.34
C ASP A 63 -7.16 3.14 -3.91
N TYR A 64 -5.92 3.28 -3.45
CA TYR A 64 -5.31 4.56 -3.04
C TYR A 64 -4.33 5.10 -4.08
N GLY A 65 -4.30 4.53 -5.28
CA GLY A 65 -3.44 4.95 -6.38
C GLY A 65 -2.00 4.45 -6.28
N PHE A 66 -1.72 3.42 -5.47
CA PHE A 66 -0.40 2.80 -5.38
C PHE A 66 -0.34 1.52 -6.21
N GLN A 67 0.62 1.42 -7.11
CA GLN A 67 0.81 0.25 -7.96
C GLN A 67 2.04 -0.55 -7.54
N TYR A 68 1.90 -1.87 -7.53
CA TYR A 68 3.01 -2.76 -7.26
C TYR A 68 4.10 -2.60 -8.32
N LYS A 69 5.32 -2.30 -7.88
CA LYS A 69 6.47 -2.10 -8.77
C LYS A 69 7.38 -3.30 -8.83
N LYS A 70 7.84 -3.75 -7.67
CA LYS A 70 8.86 -4.80 -7.55
C LYS A 70 8.85 -5.42 -6.16
N ASN A 71 9.47 -6.59 -6.06
CA ASN A 71 9.82 -7.23 -4.80
C ASN A 71 11.35 -7.23 -4.66
N ILE A 72 11.84 -6.86 -3.47
CA ILE A 72 13.26 -6.90 -3.10
C ILE A 72 13.44 -8.07 -2.14
N ASN A 73 14.31 -9.01 -2.52
CA ASN A 73 14.71 -10.17 -1.69
C ASN A 73 13.55 -11.02 -1.18
N ASN A 74 12.42 -11.06 -1.89
CA ASN A 74 11.19 -11.75 -1.51
C ASN A 74 10.54 -11.29 -0.20
N LEU A 75 11.05 -10.23 0.43
CA LEU A 75 10.64 -9.78 1.75
C LEU A 75 10.14 -8.33 1.74
N ILE A 76 10.44 -7.55 0.72
CA ILE A 76 10.03 -6.13 0.66
C ILE A 76 9.27 -5.89 -0.64
N LEU A 77 8.00 -5.55 -0.51
CA LEU A 77 7.14 -5.18 -1.63
C LEU A 77 7.19 -3.67 -1.79
N VAL A 78 7.53 -3.20 -2.98
CA VAL A 78 7.59 -1.77 -3.28
C VAL A 78 6.39 -1.39 -4.13
N PHE A 79 5.64 -0.41 -3.66
CA PHE A 79 4.49 0.18 -4.35
C PHE A 79 4.79 1.65 -4.65
N GLU A 80 4.69 2.07 -5.90
CA GLU A 80 4.89 3.47 -6.29
C GLU A 80 3.53 4.15 -6.44
N GLN A 81 3.44 5.41 -6.05
CA GLN A 81 2.24 6.21 -6.30
C GLN A 81 2.13 6.43 -7.80
N ASN A 82 1.09 5.89 -8.43
CA ASN A 82 0.85 6.14 -9.84
C ASN A 82 0.31 7.57 -10.01
N VAL A 83 1.18 8.46 -10.50
CA VAL A 83 0.87 9.87 -10.75
C VAL A 83 -0.02 10.05 -11.99
N GLU A 84 -0.08 9.07 -12.91
CA GLU A 84 -0.89 9.17 -14.15
C GLU A 84 -2.41 9.19 -13.89
N LEU A 85 -2.88 8.68 -12.74
CA LEU A 85 -4.28 8.82 -12.34
C LEU A 85 -4.66 10.26 -11.94
N ARG A 86 -3.71 11.20 -11.82
CA ARG A 86 -4.02 12.63 -11.66
C ARG A 86 -4.37 13.33 -12.97
N GLU A 87 -3.99 12.80 -14.13
CA GLU A 87 -4.12 13.53 -15.40
C GLU A 87 -5.27 13.05 -16.31
N SER A 88 -6.02 12.00 -15.94
CA SER A 88 -7.19 11.55 -16.73
C SER A 88 -8.51 12.25 -16.40
N ASN A 89 -8.51 13.33 -15.61
CA ASN A 89 -9.70 14.16 -15.36
C ASN A 89 -9.58 15.60 -15.90
N ILE A 90 -8.59 15.90 -16.74
CA ILE A 90 -8.69 17.06 -17.64
C ILE A 90 -9.34 16.54 -18.92
N ILE A 91 -10.68 16.46 -18.89
CA ILE A 91 -11.46 16.45 -20.12
C ILE A 91 -11.18 17.82 -20.76
N ASP A 92 -10.41 17.80 -21.84
CA ASP A 92 -10.34 18.91 -22.80
C ASP A 92 -11.77 19.29 -23.20
N CYS A 93 -12.20 20.49 -22.82
CA CYS A 93 -13.41 21.15 -23.32
C CYS A 93 -13.00 22.39 -24.09
#